data_AF-A0A533YL41-F1
#
_entry.id   AF-A0A533YL41-F1
#
_cell.length_a   1.000
_cell.length_b   1.000
_cell.length_c   1.000
_cell.angle_alpha   90.00
_cell.angle_beta   90.00
_cell.angle_gamma   90.00
#
_symmetry.space_group_name_H-M   'P 1'
#
loop_
_entity.id
_entity.type
_entity.pdbx_description
1 polymer ?
#
loop_
_entity_poly.entity_id
_entity_poly.type
_entity_poly.pdbx_seq_one_letter_code
_entity_poly.pdbx_strand_id
1 'polypeptide(L)'
;MAPQLTSRLTYPNPFSPSGIAFDLPEKARVTLKIFDEAGKEVSTLIENQSLDPGTHHVDLGPESWIHSDGEEKEMYFYRLSAEYGGKSYVDTKKIILTVS
;
A
#
# COMPACT_ATOMS: atom_id res chain seq x y z
N MET A 1 23.53 1.24 -8.69
CA MET A 1 22.06 1.48 -8.72
C MET A 1 21.64 1.66 -7.26
N ALA A 2 21.00 2.78 -6.88
CA ALA A 2 20.48 2.91 -5.52
C ALA A 2 19.36 1.86 -5.30
N PRO A 3 19.25 1.24 -4.11
CA PRO A 3 18.10 0.40 -3.82
C PRO A 3 16.82 1.24 -4.02
N GLN A 4 15.88 0.71 -4.79
CA GLN A 4 14.59 1.32 -5.04
C GLN A 4 13.56 0.53 -4.24
N LEU A 5 12.75 1.22 -3.43
CA LEU A 5 11.58 0.60 -2.81
C LEU A 5 10.59 0.26 -3.91
N THR A 6 10.21 -1.01 -4.02
CA THR A 6 9.24 -1.47 -5.01
C THR A 6 8.16 -2.29 -4.32
N SER A 7 6.91 -1.93 -4.55
CA SER A 7 5.75 -2.66 -4.09
C SER A 7 4.92 -3.20 -5.26
N ARG A 8 4.17 -4.27 -5.00
CA ARG A 8 3.30 -4.93 -5.98
C ARG A 8 1.97 -5.33 -5.34
N LEU A 9 0.90 -5.24 -6.12
CA LEU A 9 -0.38 -5.84 -5.74
C LEU A 9 -0.32 -7.35 -5.95
N THR A 10 -0.94 -8.09 -5.05
CA THR A 10 -1.09 -9.55 -5.16
C THR A 10 -2.55 -9.89 -5.41
N TYR A 11 -2.80 -10.79 -6.36
CA TYR A 11 -4.13 -11.13 -6.83
C TYR A 11 -4.37 -12.64 -6.71
N PRO A 12 -5.29 -13.08 -5.84
CA PRO A 12 -5.80 -14.45 -5.85
C PRO A 12 -7.01 -14.57 -6.79
N ASN A 13 -7.75 -13.48 -7.00
CA ASN A 13 -8.81 -13.34 -7.99
C ASN A 13 -8.36 -12.34 -9.08
N PRO A 14 -8.46 -12.65 -10.38
CA PRO A 14 -8.02 -11.78 -11.48
C PRO A 14 -8.61 -10.35 -11.48
N PHE A 15 -9.68 -10.10 -10.73
CA PHE A 15 -10.43 -8.86 -10.77
C PHE A 15 -10.22 -7.94 -9.56
N SER A 16 -9.73 -8.46 -8.43
CA SER A 16 -9.53 -7.67 -7.21
C SER A 16 -8.25 -8.07 -6.48
N PRO A 17 -7.40 -7.10 -6.06
CA PRO A 17 -6.21 -7.41 -5.28
C PRO A 17 -6.61 -7.90 -3.89
N SER A 18 -5.84 -8.84 -3.33
CA SER A 18 -5.99 -9.27 -1.94
C SER A 18 -4.93 -8.72 -1.01
N GLY A 19 -3.92 -8.04 -1.53
CA GLY A 19 -2.79 -7.62 -0.73
C GLY A 19 -1.78 -6.76 -1.46
N ILE A 20 -0.87 -6.21 -0.67
CA ILE A 20 0.29 -5.43 -1.11
C ILE A 20 1.53 -6.12 -0.57
N ALA A 21 2.42 -6.52 -1.48
CA ALA A 21 3.72 -7.09 -1.14
C ALA A 21 4.84 -6.10 -1.44
N PHE A 22 5.84 -6.05 -0.56
CA PHE A 22 7.03 -5.23 -0.74
C PHE A 22 8.25 -5.85 -0.05
N ASP A 23 9.43 -5.54 -0.56
CA ASP A 23 10.69 -6.09 -0.08
C ASP A 23 11.51 -4.99 0.60
N LEU A 24 11.95 -5.25 1.83
CA LEU A 24 12.83 -4.36 2.58
C LEU A 24 14.26 -4.91 2.58
N PRO A 25 15.26 -4.16 2.06
CA PRO A 25 16.65 -4.62 2.01
C PRO A 25 17.33 -4.60 3.38
N GLU A 26 16.82 -3.79 4.30
CA GLU A 26 17.28 -3.65 5.67
C GLU A 26 16.11 -3.23 6.57
N LYS A 27 16.35 -3.10 7.88
CA LYS A 27 15.33 -2.66 8.83
C LYS A 27 14.86 -1.25 8.48
N ALA A 28 13.54 -1.07 8.34
CA ALA A 28 12.96 0.20 7.92
C ALA A 28 11.78 0.61 8.81
N ARG A 29 11.55 1.92 8.87
CA ARG A 29 10.33 2.51 9.42
C ARG A 29 9.35 2.73 8.27
N VAL A 30 8.21 2.05 8.31
CA VAL A 30 7.28 1.91 7.18
C VAL A 30 5.94 2.55 7.49
N THR A 31 5.37 3.21 6.49
CA THR A 31 3.98 3.69 6.48
C THR A 31 3.34 3.28 5.16
N LEU A 32 2.15 2.68 5.23
CA LEU A 32 1.39 2.24 4.07
C LEU A 32 -0.05 2.76 4.19
N LYS A 33 -0.45 3.58 3.22
CA LYS A 33 -1.75 4.26 3.22
C LYS A 33 -2.47 4.10 1.89
N ILE A 34 -3.80 4.08 1.94
CA ILE A 34 -4.72 4.07 0.81
C ILE A 34 -5.34 5.46 0.67
N PHE A 35 -5.44 5.92 -0.58
CA PHE A 35 -6.02 7.20 -0.96
C PHE A 35 -7.04 6.99 -2.08
N ASP A 36 -8.04 7.85 -2.15
CA ASP A 36 -8.93 7.92 -3.31
C ASP A 36 -8.33 8.75 -4.46
N GLU A 37 -9.07 8.86 -5.55
CA GLU A 37 -8.69 9.64 -6.73
C GLU A 37 -8.57 11.16 -6.47
N ALA A 38 -9.20 11.68 -5.42
CA ALA A 38 -9.07 13.07 -5.00
C ALA A 38 -7.85 13.29 -4.08
N GLY A 39 -7.14 12.21 -3.71
CA GLY A 39 -6.00 12.25 -2.80
C GLY A 39 -6.39 12.31 -1.32
N LYS A 40 -7.67 12.05 -0.98
CA LYS A 40 -8.12 11.91 0.40
C LYS A 40 -7.62 10.58 0.96
N GLU A 41 -7.08 10.59 2.17
CA GLU A 41 -6.72 9.36 2.87
C GLU A 41 -7.99 8.57 3.21
N VAL A 42 -8.03 7.30 2.79
CA VAL A 42 -9.16 6.39 3.00
C VAL A 42 -8.85 5.43 4.14
N SER A 43 -7.64 4.86 4.14
CA SER A 43 -7.21 3.90 5.15
C SER A 43 -5.72 3.97 5.39
N THR A 44 -5.31 3.66 6.61
CA THR A 44 -3.91 3.49 6.99
C THR A 44 -3.70 2.04 7.39
N LEU A 45 -2.93 1.30 6.58
CA LEU A 45 -2.68 -0.13 6.76
C LEU A 45 -1.47 -0.39 7.67
N ILE A 46 -0.46 0.49 7.58
CA ILE A 46 0.70 0.50 8.47
C ILE A 46 0.98 1.96 8.83
N GLU A 47 1.08 2.29 10.12
CA GLU A 47 1.41 3.63 10.60
C GLU A 47 2.75 3.61 11.33
N ASN A 48 3.79 4.14 10.68
CA ASN A 48 5.11 4.38 11.29
C ASN A 48 5.74 3.17 12.03
N GLN A 49 5.55 1.96 11.49
CA GLN A 49 5.99 0.72 12.13
C GLN A 49 7.42 0.36 11.74
N SER A 50 8.23 -0.10 12.69
CA SER A 50 9.56 -0.66 12.38
C SER A 50 9.43 -2.11 11.95
N LEU A 51 9.84 -2.42 10.72
CA LEU A 51 9.82 -3.77 10.14
C LEU A 51 11.25 -4.24 9.85
N ASP A 52 11.50 -5.53 10.08
CA ASP A 52 12.78 -6.17 9.81
C ASP A 52 12.99 -6.42 8.29
N PRO A 53 14.24 -6.66 7.84
CA PRO A 53 14.52 -6.96 6.43
C PRO A 53 13.76 -8.20 5.95
N GLY A 54 13.32 -8.19 4.70
CA GLY A 54 12.61 -9.31 4.08
C GLY A 54 11.37 -8.89 3.30
N THR A 55 10.63 -9.91 2.83
CA THR A 55 9.36 -9.72 2.12
C THR A 55 8.23 -9.58 3.13
N HIS A 56 7.46 -8.51 2.98
CA HIS A 56 6.26 -8.24 3.77
C HIS A 56 5.03 -8.33 2.88
N HIS A 57 3.92 -8.74 3.50
CA HIS A 57 2.62 -8.81 2.86
C HIS A 57 1.58 -8.18 3.77
N VAL A 58 0.76 -7.31 3.20
CA VAL A 58 -0.36 -6.67 3.89
C VAL A 58 -1.63 -7.02 3.15
N ASP A 59 -2.53 -7.73 3.83
CA ASP A 59 -3.81 -8.11 3.27
C ASP A 59 -4.71 -6.88 3.07
N LEU A 60 -5.50 -6.90 1.99
CA LEU A 60 -6.52 -5.92 1.69
C LEU A 60 -7.89 -6.56 1.87
N GLY A 61 -8.62 -6.15 2.91
CA GLY A 61 -10.03 -6.50 3.11
C GLY A 61 -10.99 -5.38 2.69
N PRO A 62 -12.31 -5.61 2.74
CA PRO A 62 -13.34 -4.61 2.44
C PRO A 62 -13.15 -3.28 3.18
N GLU A 63 -12.64 -3.33 4.41
CA GLU A 63 -12.29 -2.18 5.25
C GLU A 63 -11.21 -1.26 4.65
N SER A 64 -10.44 -1.72 3.67
CA SER A 64 -9.38 -0.94 3.02
C SER A 64 -9.91 0.21 2.18
N TRP A 65 -11.20 0.18 1.81
CA TRP A 65 -11.84 1.12 0.89
C TRP A 65 -13.13 1.74 1.44
N ILE A 66 -13.45 1.55 2.73
CA ILE A 66 -14.66 2.12 3.32
C ILE A 66 -14.46 3.61 3.56
N HIS A 67 -15.17 4.45 2.79
CA HIS A 67 -15.26 5.87 3.05
C HIS A 67 -16.30 6.18 4.13
N SER A 68 -16.02 7.16 5.01
CA SER A 68 -16.98 7.62 6.02
C SER A 68 -18.22 8.30 5.44
N ASP A 69 -18.16 8.77 4.19
CA ASP A 69 -19.27 9.35 3.45
C ASP A 69 -20.13 8.30 2.72
N GLY A 70 -19.71 7.02 2.75
CA GLY A 70 -20.42 5.90 2.13
C GLY A 70 -20.24 5.82 0.61
N GLU A 71 -19.37 6.62 0.00
CA GLU A 71 -19.11 6.54 -1.43
C GLU A 71 -18.15 5.41 -1.77
N GLU A 72 -18.57 4.52 -2.67
CA GLU A 72 -17.67 3.56 -3.30
C GLU A 72 -16.96 4.22 -4.49
N LYS A 73 -15.62 4.12 -4.54
CA LYS A 73 -14.81 4.51 -5.68
C LYS A 73 -14.32 3.29 -6.44
N GLU A 74 -14.14 3.43 -7.75
CA GLU A 74 -13.57 2.38 -8.61
C GLU A 74 -12.02 2.41 -8.60
N MET A 75 -11.44 3.58 -8.31
CA MET A 75 -10.00 3.82 -8.36
C MET A 75 -9.48 4.31 -7.02
N TYR A 76 -8.37 3.71 -6.60
CA TYR A 76 -7.60 4.10 -5.43
C TYR A 76 -6.12 4.15 -5.76
N PHE A 77 -5.36 4.71 -4.84
CA PHE A 77 -3.91 4.68 -4.83
C PHE A 77 -3.44 4.16 -3.49
N TYR A 78 -2.37 3.39 -3.47
CA TYR A 78 -1.65 3.16 -2.23
C TYR A 78 -0.27 3.79 -2.31
N ARG A 79 0.19 4.32 -1.18
CA ARG A 79 1.54 4.85 -1.01
C ARG A 79 2.26 4.07 0.09
N LEU A 80 3.36 3.44 -0.29
CA LEU A 80 4.32 2.84 0.62
C LEU A 80 5.47 3.82 0.84
N SER A 81 5.74 4.19 2.08
CA SER A 81 6.90 4.98 2.46
C SER A 81 7.78 4.16 3.40
N ALA A 82 9.09 4.16 3.17
CA ALA A 82 10.05 3.47 4.02
C ALA A 82 11.27 4.36 4.28
N GLU A 83 11.67 4.44 5.54
CA GLU A 83 12.90 5.13 5.97
C GLU A 83 13.93 4.11 6.46
N TYR A 84 15.07 4.05 5.78
CA TYR A 84 16.19 3.18 6.12
C TYR A 84 17.51 3.75 5.58
N GLY A 85 18.65 3.38 6.18
CA GLY A 85 19.96 3.88 5.76
C GLY A 85 20.10 5.41 5.76
N GLY A 86 19.32 6.12 6.59
CA GLY A 86 19.28 7.58 6.64
C GLY A 86 18.60 8.24 5.43
N LYS A 87 17.84 7.49 4.62
CA LYS A 87 17.13 7.96 3.43
C LYS A 87 15.65 7.60 3.52
N SER A 88 14.83 8.37 2.82
CA SER A 88 13.40 8.10 2.64
C SER A 88 13.14 7.62 1.22
N TYR A 89 12.30 6.60 1.09
CA TYR A 89 11.87 6.02 -0.16
C TYR A 89 10.35 5.98 -0.19
N VAL A 90 9.78 6.23 -1.37
CA VAL A 90 8.34 6.23 -1.58
C VAL A 90 8.02 5.49 -2.87
N ASP A 91 7.08 4.55 -2.82
CA ASP A 91 6.44 3.95 -3.99
C ASP A 91 4.94 4.23 -3.94
N THR A 92 4.33 4.54 -5.08
CA THR A 92 2.90 4.79 -5.19
C THR A 92 2.38 4.02 -6.40
N LYS A 93 1.33 3.20 -6.21
CA LYS A 93 0.69 2.48 -7.30
C LYS A 93 -0.82 2.69 -7.27
N LYS A 94 -1.42 2.54 -8.43
CA LYS A 94 -2.87 2.57 -8.64
C LYS A 94 -3.47 1.20 -8.31
N ILE A 95 -4.65 1.22 -7.69
CA ILE A 95 -5.56 0.09 -7.51
C ILE A 95 -6.83 0.39 -8.32
N ILE A 96 -7.30 -0.58 -9.07
CA ILE A 96 -8.60 -0.53 -9.74
C ILE A 96 -9.42 -1.67 -9.15
N LEU A 97 -10.58 -1.35 -8.58
CA LEU A 97 -11.56 -2.33 -8.14
C LEU A 97 -12.58 -2.51 -9.26
N THR A 98 -12.78 -3.75 -9.70
CA THR A 98 -13.83 -4.07 -10.67
C THR A 98 -14.98 -4.71 -9.92
N VAL A 99 -16.13 -4.04 -9.88
CA VAL A 99 -17.41 -4.64 -9.47
C VAL A 99 -18.02 -5.33 -10.69
N SER A 100 -18.33 -6.62 -10.56
CA SER A 100 -19.00 -7.44 -11.58
C SER A 100 -20.51 -7.39 -11.48
#